data_AF-A0A353M961-F1
#
_entry.id   AF-A0A353M961-F1
#
_cell.length_a   1.000
_cell.length_b   1.000
_cell.length_c   1.000
_cell.angle_alpha   90.00
_cell.angle_beta   90.00
_cell.angle_gamma   90.00
#
_symmetry.space_group_name_H-M   'P 1'
#
loop_
_entity.id
_entity.type
_entity.pdbx_description
1 polymer ?
#
loop_
_entity_poly.entity_id
_entity_poly.type
_entity_poly.pdbx_seq_one_letter_code
_entity_poly.pdbx_strand_id
1 'polypeptide(L)' 'MDLVNKASSRKYGCRPKGITNRMSRLADLLSAIQEMTETEFTGHIKINFSQGGIGRIEKYEEILRNAQNSE' A
#
# COMPACT_ATOMS: atom_id res chain seq x y z
N MET A 1 6.21 -26.87 -18.75
CA MET A 1 6.65 -25.47 -18.89
C MET A 1 5.53 -24.62 -18.34
N ASP A 2 5.59 -24.41 -17.03
CA ASP A 2 4.70 -23.55 -16.26
C ASP A 2 4.84 -22.11 -16.73
N LEU A 3 3.75 -21.40 -16.98
CA LEU A 3 3.74 -19.95 -16.80
C LEU A 3 2.31 -19.39 -16.64
N VAL A 4 2.00 -19.13 -15.36
CA VAL A 4 1.41 -17.89 -14.85
C VAL A 4 0.05 -17.50 -15.42
N ASN A 5 -0.99 -18.02 -14.76
CA ASN A 5 -2.18 -17.22 -14.47
C ASN A 5 -2.51 -17.39 -12.99
N LYS A 6 -1.64 -16.82 -12.13
CA LYS A 6 -1.98 -16.68 -10.71
C LYS A 6 -2.82 -15.41 -10.60
N ALA A 7 -4.12 -15.61 -10.50
CA ALA A 7 -5.14 -14.59 -10.35
C ALA A 7 -4.64 -13.36 -9.58
N SER A 8 -4.51 -12.23 -10.27
CA SER A 8 -4.45 -10.91 -9.64
C SER A 8 -5.81 -10.63 -9.02
N SER A 9 -6.05 -11.25 -7.87
CA SER A 9 -7.10 -10.83 -6.97
C SER A 9 -6.69 -9.44 -6.51
N ARG A 10 -7.22 -8.41 -7.17
CA ARG A 10 -7.26 -7.05 -6.63
C ARG A 10 -8.02 -7.12 -5.32
N LYS A 11 -7.33 -7.42 -4.21
CA LYS A 11 -7.92 -7.45 -2.87
C LYS A 11 -7.88 -6.05 -2.27
N TYR A 12 -8.50 -5.10 -2.95
CA TYR A 12 -9.14 -3.99 -2.25
C TYR A 12 -10.50 -4.48 -1.71
N GLY A 13 -10.46 -5.57 -0.95
CA GLY A 13 -11.62 -6.13 -0.30
C GLY A 13 -11.73 -5.56 1.11
N CYS A 14 -12.90 -5.04 1.45
CA CYS A 14 -13.30 -4.62 2.80
C CYS A 14 -12.73 -5.59 3.85
N ARG A 15 -11.78 -5.11 4.68
CA ARG A 15 -11.37 -5.87 5.87
C ARG A 15 -12.45 -5.75 6.95
N PRO A 16 -12.79 -6.85 7.64
CA PRO A 16 -13.86 -6.88 8.63
C PRO A 16 -13.64 -5.83 9.73
N LYS A 17 -14.68 -5.03 10.01
CA LYS A 17 -14.75 -4.15 11.18
C LYS A 17 -14.86 -5.03 12.43
N GLY A 18 -13.74 -5.36 13.06
CA GLY A 18 -13.77 -6.10 14.31
C GLY A 18 -12.39 -6.31 14.90
N ILE A 19 -12.20 -5.78 16.11
CA ILE A 19 -11.05 -5.95 17.02
C ILE A 19 -9.86 -5.00 16.72
N THR A 20 -9.91 -3.86 17.41
CA THR A 20 -8.85 -2.85 17.54
C THR A 20 -7.69 -3.37 18.39
N ASN A 21 -6.86 -4.27 17.85
CA ASN A 21 -5.57 -4.56 18.48
C ASN A 21 -4.52 -3.64 17.86
N ARG A 22 -3.82 -2.82 18.65
CA ARG A 22 -2.77 -1.90 18.14
C ARG A 22 -1.73 -2.62 17.28
N MET A 23 -1.46 -3.90 17.58
CA MET A 23 -0.56 -4.73 16.79
C MET A 23 -1.06 -5.01 15.36
N SER A 24 -2.38 -5.04 15.11
CA SER A 24 -2.91 -5.27 13.76
C SER A 24 -2.66 -4.09 12.82
N ARG A 25 -2.76 -2.86 13.33
CA ARG A 25 -2.49 -1.65 12.53
C ARG A 25 -1.01 -1.48 12.19
N LEU A 26 -0.11 -1.89 13.08
CA LEU A 26 1.32 -1.92 12.79
C LEU A 26 1.64 -2.98 11.72
N ALA A 27 1.03 -4.16 11.82
CA ALA A 27 1.17 -5.19 10.80
C ALA A 27 0.63 -4.72 9.43
N ASP A 28 -0.51 -4.03 9.40
CA ASP A 28 -1.06 -3.44 8.19
C ASP A 28 -0.10 -2.40 7.57
N LEU A 29 0.54 -1.57 8.40
CA LEU A 29 1.55 -0.61 7.94
C LEU A 29 2.77 -1.32 7.35
N LEU A 30 3.29 -2.33 8.03
CA LEU A 30 4.43 -3.12 7.56
C LEU A 30 4.14 -3.80 6.22
N SER A 31 2.96 -4.41 6.06
CA SER A 31 2.55 -5.00 4.79
C SER A 31 2.44 -3.96 3.67
N ALA A 32 1.94 -2.76 3.97
CA ALA A 32 1.88 -1.67 2.99
C ALA A 32 3.27 -1.17 2.58
N ILE A 33 4.21 -1.05 3.53
CA ILE A 33 5.61 -0.67 3.26
C ILE A 33 6.31 -1.73 2.41
N GLN A 34 6.09 -3.01 2.73
CA GLN A 34 6.66 -4.11 1.96
C GLN A 34 6.15 -4.10 0.53
N GLU A 35 4.85 -3.97 0.32
CA GLU A 35 4.24 -3.83 -1.01
C GLU A 35 4.88 -2.66 -1.78
N MET A 36 4.98 -1.48 -1.16
CA MET A 36 5.59 -0.31 -1.80
C MET A 36 7.07 -0.52 -2.17
N THR A 37 7.79 -1.30 -1.36
CA THR A 37 9.19 -1.65 -1.66
C THR A 37 9.27 -2.60 -2.85
N GLU A 38 8.37 -3.58 -2.92
CA GLU A 38 8.30 -4.56 -4.01
C GLU A 38 7.83 -3.95 -5.34
N THR A 39 6.95 -2.93 -5.28
CA THR A 39 6.40 -2.26 -6.47
C THR A 39 7.20 -1.03 -6.89
N GLU A 40 8.40 -0.82 -6.35
CA GLU A 40 9.24 0.37 -6.63
C GLU A 40 8.46 1.69 -6.50
N PHE A 41 7.62 1.79 -5.47
CA PHE A 41 6.76 2.96 -5.25
C PHE A 41 7.60 4.23 -5.16
N THR A 42 7.24 5.22 -5.98
CA THR A 42 7.86 6.54 -5.99
C THR A 42 6.87 7.57 -5.47
N GLY A 43 7.24 8.29 -4.42
CA GLY A 43 6.38 9.26 -3.76
C GLY A 43 6.50 9.20 -2.24
N HIS A 44 5.41 9.51 -1.54
CA HIS A 44 5.41 9.53 -0.07
C HIS A 44 4.13 8.95 0.52
N ILE A 45 4.22 8.50 1.77
CA ILE A 45 3.07 8.10 2.57
C ILE A 45 2.86 9.06 3.73
N LYS A 46 1.59 9.30 4.06
CA LYS A 46 1.18 10.04 5.25
C LYS A 46 0.50 9.10 6.22
N ILE A 47 1.00 9.07 7.44
CA ILE A 47 0.44 8.28 8.54
C ILE A 47 -0.23 9.23 9.52
N ASN A 48 -1.54 9.14 9.63
CA ASN A 48 -2.33 9.89 10.58
C ASN A 48 -2.50 9.07 11.85
N PHE A 49 -2.11 9.64 12.99
CA PHE A 49 -2.30 9.04 14.30
C PHE A 49 -3.59 9.55 14.93
N SER A 50 -4.28 8.69 15.68
CA SER A 50 -5.46 9.05 16.48
C SER A 50 -5.35 8.41 17.86
N GLN A 51 -5.50 9.21 18.92
CA GLN A 51 -5.43 8.77 20.32
C GLN A 51 -4.21 7.88 20.64
N GLY A 52 -3.04 8.20 20.07
CA GLY A 52 -1.80 7.44 20.29
C GLY A 52 -1.71 6.11 19.53
N GLY A 53 -2.60 5.84 18.58
CA GLY A 53 -2.56 4.70 17.67
C GLY A 53 -2.49 5.11 16.20
N ILE A 54 -2.08 4.17 15.33
CA ILE A 54 -2.13 4.35 13.87
C ILE A 54 -3.59 4.39 13.42
N GLY A 55 -4.01 5.51 12.85
CA GLY A 55 -5.37 5.75 12.36
C GLY A 55 -5.51 5.45 10.87
N ARG A 56 -5.00 6.36 10.03
CA ARG A 56 -5.14 6.31 8.56
C ARG A 56 -3.79 6.40 7.87
N ILE A 57 -3.57 5.55 6.88
CA ILE A 57 -2.39 5.59 6.00
C ILE A 57 -2.86 6.06 4.62
N GLU A 58 -2.24 7.09 4.09
CA GLU A 58 -2.52 7.67 2.77
C GLU A 58 -1.26 7.56 1.92
N LYS A 59 -1.39 7.11 0.65
CA LYS A 59 -0.27 7.01 -0.30
C LYS A 59 -0.42 8.11 -1.36
N TYR A 60 0.68 8.79 -1.66
CA TYR A 60 0.74 9.83 -2.70
C TYR A 60 1.89 9.47 -3.63
N GLU A 61 1.53 8.97 -4.81
CA GLU A 61 2.50 8.55 -5.83
C GLU A 61 2.93 9.75 -6.67
N GLU A 62 4.23 9.86 -6.93
CA GLU A 62 4.81 10.86 -7.82
C GLU A 62 5.16 10.20 -9.15
N ILE A 63 4.29 10.40 -10.15
CA ILE A 63 4.56 9.90 -11.51
C ILE A 63 5.63 10.80 -12.14
N LEU A 64 6.88 10.34 -12.19
CA LEU A 64 7.92 10.94 -13.00
C LEU A 64 7.52 10.79 -14.48
N ARG A 65 6.91 11.82 -15.05
CA ARG A 65 6.62 11.90 -16.50
C ARG A 65 7.93 12.11 -17.25
N ASN A 66 8.76 11.09 -17.37
CA ASN A 66 9.95 11.14 -18.19
C ASN A 66 9.66 10.52 -19.56
N ALA A 67 9.72 11.38 -20.59
CA ALA A 67 9.91 11.05 -22.00
C ALA A 67 8.81 10.24 -22.70
N GLN A 68 7.68 10.88 -23.00
CA GLN A 68 6.92 10.65 -24.24
C GLN A 68 6.68 12.01 -24.91
N ASN A 69 7.78 12.68 -25.22
CA ASN A 69 7.87 13.78 -26.18
C ASN A 69 9.19 13.55 -26.93
N SER A 70 9.24 12.45 -27.69
CA SER A 70 10.25 12.27 -28.72
C SER A 70 9.48 11.95 -29.99
N GLU A 71 9.52 12.96 -30.87
CA GLU A 71 9.02 13.09 -32.26
C GLU A 71 7.53 13.34 -32.49
#